data_AF-A0A1Y4GGS6-F1
#
_entry.id   AF-A0A1Y4GGS6-F1
#
_cell.length_a   1.000
_cell.length_b   1.000
_cell.length_c   1.000
_cell.angle_alpha   90.00
_cell.angle_beta   90.00
_cell.angle_gamma   90.00
#
_symmetry.space_group_name_H-M   'P 1'
#
loop_
_entity.id
_entity.type
_entity.pdbx_description
1 polymer ?
#
loop_
_entity_poly.entity_id
_entity_poly.type
_entity_poly.pdbx_seq_one_letter_code
_entity_poly.pdbx_strand_id
1 'polypeptide(L)'
;MSDARDIGRHDDGPPPLRAGRALVVVARWLLAAACAAAIPLAFDALALPARLGAFAALSFLLANALWQHLPLTPACLAAFAASALFAVVVVALVDAGGASDAGNLIFYLCFAALGAALARLALKTIDRTARRRL
;
A
#
# COMPACT_ATOMS: atom_id res chain seq x y z
N MET A 1 40.77 13.18 -49.47
CA MET A 1 39.55 12.37 -49.49
C MET A 1 39.28 11.95 -48.05
N SER A 2 38.43 12.65 -47.28
CA SER A 2 36.93 12.56 -47.29
C SER A 2 36.47 11.09 -47.32
N ASP A 3 35.58 10.61 -46.47
CA ASP A 3 34.65 11.30 -45.58
C ASP A 3 33.99 10.31 -44.61
N ALA A 4 33.32 10.90 -43.63
CA ALA A 4 32.47 10.39 -42.57
C ALA A 4 31.52 9.21 -42.86
N ARG A 5 31.21 8.48 -41.77
CA ARG A 5 29.87 8.04 -41.29
C ARG A 5 30.14 6.96 -40.23
N ASP A 6 30.06 7.18 -38.92
CA ASP A 6 28.99 7.81 -38.13
C ASP A 6 27.59 7.48 -38.61
N ILE A 7 27.16 6.21 -38.41
CA ILE A 7 25.75 5.80 -38.37
C ILE A 7 25.62 4.65 -37.36
N GLY A 8 24.87 4.87 -36.27
CA GLY A 8 24.16 3.77 -35.61
C GLY A 8 24.32 3.59 -34.10
N ARG A 9 24.64 4.63 -33.33
CA ARG A 9 24.29 4.62 -31.89
C ARG A 9 22.80 4.96 -31.75
N HIS A 10 21.94 3.95 -31.59
CA HIS A 10 20.67 4.05 -30.85
C HIS A 10 20.07 2.64 -30.69
N ASP A 11 20.48 1.94 -29.64
CA ASP A 11 19.56 1.03 -28.96
C ASP A 11 19.17 1.75 -27.65
N ASP A 12 18.15 2.59 -27.78
CA ASP A 12 17.43 3.22 -26.67
C ASP A 12 16.54 2.17 -25.98
N GLY A 13 17.16 1.17 -25.37
CA GLY A 13 16.51 0.46 -24.29
C GLY A 13 16.65 1.32 -23.03
N PRO A 14 15.57 1.81 -22.38
CA PRO A 14 15.73 2.41 -21.07
C PRO A 14 16.40 1.37 -20.16
N PRO A 15 17.39 1.76 -19.34
CA PRO A 15 18.21 0.82 -18.58
C PRO A 15 17.30 -0.13 -17.77
N PRO A 16 17.55 -1.45 -17.76
CA PRO A 16 16.65 -2.47 -17.20
C PRO A 16 16.29 -2.25 -15.72
N LEU A 17 17.07 -1.42 -15.01
CA LEU A 17 16.82 -1.00 -13.64
C LEU A 17 15.57 -0.09 -13.48
N ARG A 18 15.19 0.71 -14.49
CA ARG A 18 14.02 1.61 -14.40
C ARG A 18 12.70 0.86 -14.57
N ALA A 19 12.64 -0.10 -15.50
CA ALA A 19 11.44 -0.90 -15.75
C ALA A 19 11.09 -1.81 -14.56
N GLY A 20 12.10 -2.48 -13.96
CA GLY A 20 11.90 -3.30 -12.76
C GLY A 20 11.39 -2.49 -11.57
N ARG A 21 11.89 -1.26 -11.38
CA ARG A 21 11.43 -0.37 -10.31
C ARG A 21 9.99 0.11 -10.53
N ALA A 22 9.62 0.45 -11.76
CA ALA A 22 8.25 0.84 -12.11
C ALA A 22 7.26 -0.31 -11.87
N LEU A 23 7.62 -1.54 -12.25
CA LEU A 23 6.79 -2.72 -12.04
C LEU A 23 6.54 -2.99 -10.54
N VAL A 24 7.56 -2.85 -9.70
CA VAL A 24 7.41 -3.01 -8.24
C VAL A 24 6.50 -1.93 -7.64
N VAL A 25 6.58 -0.69 -8.12
CA VAL A 25 5.68 0.40 -7.68
C VAL A 25 4.24 0.05 -8.04
N VAL A 26 3.97 -0.31 -9.29
CA VAL A 26 2.63 -0.66 -9.77
C VAL A 26 2.08 -1.86 -9.02
N ALA A 27 2.88 -2.91 -8.82
CA ALA A 27 2.45 -4.11 -8.10
C ALA A 27 2.02 -3.80 -6.65
N ARG A 28 2.72 -2.91 -5.95
CA ARG A 28 2.35 -2.50 -4.58
C ARG A 28 1.02 -1.77 -4.54
N TRP A 29 0.81 -0.85 -5.49
CA TRP A 29 -0.45 -0.11 -5.60
C TRP A 29 -1.62 -1.01 -6.00
N LEU A 30 -1.41 -1.92 -6.95
CA LEU A 30 -2.41 -2.91 -7.34
C LEU A 30 -2.81 -3.81 -6.17
N LEU A 31 -1.84 -4.24 -5.35
CA LEU A 31 -2.14 -5.06 -4.19
C LEU A 31 -2.95 -4.30 -3.13
N ALA A 32 -2.62 -3.02 -2.88
CA ALA A 32 -3.39 -2.16 -1.99
C ALA A 32 -4.82 -1.93 -2.53
N ALA A 33 -4.95 -1.64 -3.82
CA ALA A 33 -6.25 -1.45 -4.47
C ALA A 33 -7.11 -2.72 -4.47
N ALA A 34 -6.52 -3.87 -4.75
CA ALA A 34 -7.20 -5.16 -4.68
C ALA A 34 -7.68 -5.47 -3.26
N CYS A 35 -6.85 -5.20 -2.25
CA CYS A 35 -7.24 -5.34 -0.86
C CYS A 35 -8.40 -4.40 -0.49
N ALA A 36 -8.32 -3.12 -0.88
CA ALA A 36 -9.39 -2.15 -0.66
C ALA A 36 -10.71 -2.58 -1.32
N ALA A 37 -10.66 -3.09 -2.56
CA ALA A 37 -11.85 -3.57 -3.27
C ALA A 37 -12.43 -4.85 -2.64
N ALA A 38 -11.58 -5.74 -2.12
CA ALA A 38 -12.02 -7.00 -1.54
C ALA A 38 -12.78 -6.83 -0.21
N ILE A 39 -12.42 -5.83 0.60
CA ILE A 39 -13.04 -5.58 1.92
C ILE A 39 -14.56 -5.42 1.83
N PRO A 40 -15.14 -4.48 1.04
CA PRO A 40 -16.59 -4.32 0.97
C PRO A 40 -17.28 -5.51 0.30
N LEU A 41 -16.64 -6.15 -0.70
CA LEU A 41 -17.21 -7.29 -1.41
C LEU A 41 -17.35 -8.54 -0.53
N ALA A 42 -16.45 -8.71 0.43
CA ALA A 42 -16.43 -9.88 1.31
C ALA A 42 -16.86 -9.56 2.75
N PHE A 43 -17.27 -8.32 3.04
CA PHE A 43 -17.41 -7.81 4.41
C PHE A 43 -18.33 -8.69 5.27
N ASP A 44 -19.55 -8.95 4.79
CA ASP A 44 -20.54 -9.73 5.51
C ASP A 44 -20.19 -11.21 5.60
N ALA A 45 -19.46 -11.75 4.61
CA ALA A 45 -19.02 -13.14 4.60
C ALA A 45 -17.84 -13.41 5.55
N LEU A 46 -17.05 -12.38 5.88
CA LEU A 46 -15.88 -12.51 6.74
C LEU A 46 -16.26 -12.48 8.22
N ALA A 47 -15.67 -13.37 9.01
CA ALA A 47 -15.71 -13.28 10.46
C ALA A 47 -14.94 -12.04 10.96
N LEU A 48 -15.31 -11.51 12.13
CA LEU A 48 -14.70 -10.30 12.71
C LEU A 48 -13.16 -10.32 12.69
N PRO A 49 -12.44 -11.39 13.13
CA PRO A 49 -10.98 -11.40 13.09
C PRO A 49 -10.40 -11.20 11.69
N ALA A 50 -11.06 -11.73 10.65
CA ALA A 50 -10.63 -11.58 9.28
C ALA A 50 -10.86 -10.15 8.76
N ARG A 51 -11.97 -9.51 9.16
CA ARG A 51 -12.22 -8.07 8.89
C ARG A 51 -11.13 -7.21 9.52
N LEU A 52 -10.80 -7.45 10.79
CA LEU A 52 -9.72 -6.75 11.50
C LEU A 52 -8.37 -6.91 10.78
N GLY A 53 -8.04 -8.14 10.39
CA GLY A 53 -6.84 -8.45 9.62
C GLY A 53 -6.79 -7.72 8.27
N ALA A 54 -7.93 -7.59 7.59
CA ALA A 54 -8.00 -6.90 6.30
C ALA A 54 -7.71 -5.39 6.43
N PHE A 55 -8.20 -4.71 7.46
CA PHE A 55 -7.87 -3.30 7.70
C PHE A 55 -6.40 -3.09 8.11
N ALA A 56 -5.83 -4.01 8.90
CA ALA A 56 -4.40 -4.00 9.20
C ALA A 56 -3.57 -4.21 7.93
N ALA A 57 -3.95 -5.17 7.08
CA ALA A 57 -3.29 -5.44 5.81
C ALA A 57 -3.38 -4.24 4.86
N LEU A 58 -4.55 -3.62 4.72
CA LEU A 58 -4.74 -2.44 3.88
C LEU A 58 -3.82 -1.29 4.32
N SER A 59 -3.80 -0.97 5.61
CA SER A 59 -2.94 0.08 6.18
C SER A 59 -1.45 -0.23 5.96
N PHE A 60 -1.04 -1.49 6.14
CA PHE A 60 0.32 -1.93 5.85
C PHE A 60 0.69 -1.76 4.37
N LEU A 61 -0.19 -2.20 3.47
CA LEU A 61 0.02 -2.14 2.01
C LEU A 61 0.09 -0.69 1.52
N LEU A 62 -0.80 0.18 2.02
CA LEU A 62 -0.77 1.61 1.73
C LEU A 62 0.52 2.27 2.22
N ALA A 63 0.97 1.97 3.44
CA ALA A 63 2.22 2.49 3.97
C ALA A 63 3.41 2.03 3.10
N ASN A 64 3.40 0.77 2.67
CA ASN A 64 4.43 0.20 1.80
C ASN A 64 4.43 0.80 0.38
N ALA A 65 3.27 1.18 -0.16
CA ALA A 65 3.17 1.89 -1.44
C ALA A 65 3.60 3.36 -1.31
N LEU A 66 3.09 4.07 -0.29
CA LEU A 66 3.36 5.50 -0.05
C LEU A 66 4.81 5.79 0.29
N TRP A 67 5.51 4.85 0.94
CA TRP A 67 6.91 5.01 1.30
C TRP A 67 7.85 5.18 0.08
N GLN A 68 7.39 4.87 -1.13
CA GLN A 68 8.14 5.14 -2.35
C GLN A 68 8.12 6.63 -2.76
N HIS A 69 7.15 7.39 -2.25
CA HIS A 69 6.89 8.78 -2.62
C HIS A 69 7.07 9.75 -1.44
N LEU A 70 7.01 9.24 -0.20
CA LEU A 70 7.04 10.03 1.03
C LEU A 70 8.04 9.47 2.06
N PRO A 71 8.54 10.31 2.98
CA PRO A 71 9.30 9.81 4.12
C PRO A 71 8.47 8.80 4.94
N LEU A 72 9.15 7.89 5.65
CA LEU A 72 8.49 6.76 6.32
C LEU A 72 7.38 7.18 7.30
N THR A 73 7.66 8.17 8.15
CA THR A 73 6.69 8.66 9.15
C THR A 73 5.40 9.21 8.53
N PRO A 74 5.45 10.20 7.60
CA PRO A 74 4.25 10.69 6.94
C PRO A 74 3.58 9.64 6.06
N ALA A 75 4.32 8.71 5.44
CA ALA A 75 3.72 7.60 4.69
C ALA A 75 2.85 6.70 5.60
N CYS A 76 3.34 6.34 6.79
CA CYS A 76 2.57 5.54 7.73
C CYS A 76 1.34 6.29 8.27
N LEU A 77 1.48 7.60 8.55
CA LEU A 77 0.37 8.42 9.02
C LEU A 77 -0.72 8.56 7.96
N ALA A 78 -0.33 8.83 6.71
CA ALA A 78 -1.25 8.91 5.58
C ALA A 78 -1.95 7.57 5.30
N ALA A 79 -1.22 6.46 5.39
CA ALA A 79 -1.78 5.12 5.26
C ALA A 79 -2.83 4.79 6.34
N PHE A 80 -2.51 5.13 7.59
CA PHE A 80 -3.45 5.00 8.70
C PHE A 80 -4.70 5.87 8.45
N ALA A 81 -4.52 7.15 8.13
CA ALA A 81 -5.64 8.07 7.89
C ALA A 81 -6.53 7.60 6.73
N ALA A 82 -5.94 7.17 5.61
CA ALA A 82 -6.68 6.64 4.47
C ALA A 82 -7.44 5.36 4.83
N SER A 83 -6.81 4.44 5.57
CA SER A 83 -7.47 3.20 6.02
C SER A 83 -8.57 3.45 7.04
N ALA A 84 -8.38 4.43 7.94
CA ALA A 84 -9.37 4.84 8.93
C ALA A 84 -10.60 5.45 8.25
N LEU A 85 -10.40 6.38 7.31
CA LEU A 85 -11.48 6.94 6.50
C LEU A 85 -12.21 5.84 5.70
N PHE A 86 -11.46 4.91 5.11
CA PHE A 86 -12.03 3.79 4.40
C PHE A 86 -12.89 2.90 5.31
N ALA A 87 -12.44 2.61 6.55
CA ALA A 87 -13.22 1.87 7.52
C ALA A 87 -14.54 2.57 7.87
N VAL A 88 -14.51 3.90 8.07
CA VAL A 88 -15.73 4.69 8.32
C VAL A 88 -16.70 4.58 7.15
N VAL A 89 -16.20 4.69 5.91
CA VAL A 89 -17.05 4.56 4.70
C VAL A 89 -17.66 3.16 4.60
N VAL A 90 -16.86 2.11 4.79
CA VAL A 90 -17.36 0.73 4.72
C VAL A 90 -18.42 0.47 5.78
N VAL A 91 -18.18 0.87 7.04
CA VAL A 91 -19.16 0.71 8.13
C VAL A 91 -20.43 1.51 7.84
N ALA A 92 -20.32 2.75 7.34
CA ALA A 92 -21.49 3.55 6.99
C ALA A 92 -22.32 2.90 5.84
N LEU A 93 -21.66 2.26 4.87
CA LEU A 93 -22.34 1.53 3.80
C LEU A 93 -23.06 0.28 4.33
N VAL A 94 -22.44 -0.46 5.26
CA VAL A 94 -23.04 -1.64 5.90
C VAL A 94 -24.24 -1.23 6.76
N ASP A 95 -24.10 -0.18 7.56
CA ASP A 95 -25.17 0.40 8.38
C ASP A 95 -26.36 0.87 7.50
N ALA A 96 -26.08 1.52 6.37
CA ALA A 96 -27.10 1.92 5.40
C ALA A 96 -27.80 0.72 4.73
N GLY A 97 -27.14 -0.44 4.66
CA GLY A 97 -27.70 -1.71 4.18
C GLY A 97 -28.59 -2.43 5.20
N GLY A 98 -28.75 -1.89 6.42
CA GLY A 98 -29.64 -2.42 7.45
C GLY A 98 -28.98 -3.39 8.44
N ALA A 99 -27.67 -3.63 8.34
CA ALA A 99 -26.88 -4.37 9.32
C ALA A 99 -26.05 -3.37 10.15
N SER A 100 -26.04 -3.47 11.48
CA SER A 100 -25.22 -2.55 12.29
C SER A 100 -23.84 -3.13 12.62
N ASP A 101 -22.79 -2.41 12.23
CA ASP A 101 -21.40 -2.75 12.56
C ASP A 101 -20.62 -1.59 13.22
N ALA A 102 -21.30 -0.47 13.50
CA ALA A 102 -20.74 0.71 14.18
C ALA A 102 -19.99 0.39 15.48
N GLY A 103 -20.47 -0.60 16.26
CA GLY A 103 -19.83 -1.04 17.50
C GLY A 103 -18.40 -1.58 17.31
N ASN A 104 -18.08 -2.05 16.10
CA ASN A 104 -16.77 -2.62 15.78
C ASN A 104 -15.79 -1.61 15.17
N LEU A 105 -16.23 -0.38 14.89
CA LEU A 105 -15.42 0.66 14.24
C LEU A 105 -14.10 0.91 14.97
N ILE A 106 -14.13 0.97 16.31
CA ILE A 106 -12.93 1.20 17.12
C ILE A 106 -11.87 0.10 16.89
N PHE A 107 -12.29 -1.15 16.69
CA PHE A 107 -11.36 -2.24 16.43
C PHE A 107 -10.75 -2.13 15.03
N TYR A 108 -11.51 -1.71 14.02
CA TYR A 108 -10.97 -1.43 12.68
C TYR A 108 -9.92 -0.33 12.72
N LEU A 109 -10.17 0.74 13.48
CA LEU A 109 -9.19 1.82 13.68
C LEU A 109 -7.93 1.33 14.39
N CYS A 110 -8.07 0.55 15.47
CA CYS A 110 -6.94 -0.03 16.19
C CYS A 110 -6.10 -0.95 15.29
N PHE A 111 -6.72 -1.80 14.47
CA PHE A 111 -6.01 -2.69 13.56
C PHE A 111 -5.40 -1.95 12.37
N ALA A 112 -6.02 -0.88 11.87
CA ALA A 112 -5.39 0.00 10.90
C ALA A 112 -4.14 0.68 11.48
N ALA A 113 -4.19 1.14 12.73
CA ALA A 113 -3.04 1.69 13.44
C ALA A 113 -1.94 0.63 13.64
N LEU A 114 -2.32 -0.60 14.00
CA LEU A 114 -1.40 -1.73 14.12
C LEU A 114 -0.72 -2.04 12.78
N GLY A 115 -1.47 -2.06 11.67
CA GLY A 115 -0.93 -2.24 10.33
C GLY A 115 0.12 -1.18 9.95
N ALA A 116 -0.16 0.10 10.25
CA ALA A 116 0.79 1.18 10.04
C ALA A 116 2.03 1.06 10.93
N ALA A 117 1.87 0.64 12.20
CA ALA A 117 2.97 0.42 13.12
C ALA A 117 3.88 -0.74 12.65
N LEU A 118 3.28 -1.85 12.22
CA LEU A 118 4.00 -3.00 11.65
C LEU A 118 4.74 -2.60 10.37
N ALA A 119 4.12 -1.80 9.49
CA ALA A 119 4.76 -1.26 8.31
C ALA A 119 5.97 -0.41 8.68
N ARG A 120 5.83 0.47 9.67
CA ARG A 120 6.95 1.30 10.15
C ARG A 120 8.12 0.45 10.62
N LEU A 121 7.87 -0.62 11.36
CA LEU A 121 8.92 -1.54 11.82
C LEU A 121 9.59 -2.26 10.66
N ALA A 122 8.81 -2.86 9.76
CA ALA A 122 9.30 -3.63 8.63
C ALA A 122 10.07 -2.77 7.61
N LEU A 123 9.56 -1.58 7.28
CA LEU A 123 10.21 -0.70 6.33
C LEU A 123 11.48 -0.07 6.91
N LYS A 124 11.49 0.26 8.21
CA LYS A 124 12.68 0.76 8.90
C LYS A 124 13.82 -0.27 8.95
N THR A 125 13.53 -1.57 9.08
CA THR A 125 14.56 -2.62 9.03
C THR A 125 15.13 -2.79 7.63
N ILE A 126 14.29 -2.69 6.59
CA ILE A 126 14.73 -2.70 5.18
C ILE A 126 15.65 -1.50 4.92
N ASP A 127 15.25 -0.30 5.37
CA ASP A 127 16.01 0.93 5.18
C ASP A 127 17.40 0.88 5.82
N ARG A 128 17.50 0.32 7.02
CA ARG A 128 18.77 0.11 7.73
C ARG A 128 19.64 -0.90 7.02
N THR A 129 19.06 -2.00 6.53
CA THR A 129 19.79 -3.05 5.83
C THR A 129 20.35 -2.56 4.50
N ALA A 130 19.57 -1.75 3.76
CA ALA A 130 20.00 -1.14 2.51
C ALA A 130 21.21 -0.21 2.72
N ARG A 131 21.21 0.62 3.77
CA ARG A 131 22.33 1.52 4.08
C ARG A 131 23.61 0.80 4.52
N ARG A 132 23.53 -0.43 5.02
CA ARG A 132 24.72 -1.22 5.44
C ARG A 132 25.41 -1.93 4.27
N ARG A 133 24.76 -2.02 3.10
CA ARG A 133 25.31 -2.67 1.90
C ARG A 133 25.94 -1.67 0.91
N LEU A 134 25.86 -0.39 1.23
CA LEU A 134 26.52 0.72 0.53
C LEU A 134 27.74 1.14 1.33
#